data_AF-A0ABD0RF35-F1
#
_entry.id   AF-A0ABD0RF35-F1
#
_cell.length_a   1.000
_cell.length_b   1.000
_cell.length_c   1.000
_cell.angle_alpha   90.00
_cell.angle_beta   90.00
_cell.angle_gamma   90.00
#
_symmetry.space_group_name_H-M   'P 1'
#
loop_
_entity.id
_entity.type
_entity.pdbx_description
1 polymer ?
#
loop_
_entity_poly.entity_id
_entity_poly.type
_entity_poly.pdbx_seq_one_letter_code
_entity_poly.pdbx_strand_id
1 'polypeptide(L)' 'FLEVESSGLRNEIRLFFQTSDQRQQREVFPYSLADGHWHKVSLAFSATQVVLHIDCN' A
#
# COMPACT_ATOMS: atom_id res chain seq x y z
N PHE A 1 7.32 1.20 -12.14
CA PHE A 1 7.75 0.45 -10.93
C PHE A 1 6.69 0.64 -9.86
N LEU A 2 6.45 -0.38 -9.05
CA LEU A 2 5.55 -0.35 -7.90
C LEU A 2 6.22 -1.12 -6.77
N GLU A 3 6.36 -0.47 -5.61
CA GLU A 3 6.83 -1.04 -4.36
C GLU A 3 5.73 -0.94 -3.31
N VAL A 4 5.63 -1.99 -2.50
CA VAL A 4 4.74 -2.08 -1.35
C VAL A 4 5.59 -2.43 -0.14
N GLU A 5 5.58 -1.59 0.88
CA GLU A 5 6.26 -1.81 2.14
C GLU A 5 5.24 -1.96 3.27
N SER A 6 5.35 -3.01 4.08
CA SER A 6 4.67 -3.10 5.37
C SER A 6 5.67 -2.75 6.48
N SER A 7 5.35 -1.75 7.30
CA SER A 7 6.22 -1.23 8.33
C SER A 7 5.64 -1.50 9.72
N GLY A 8 6.13 -2.55 10.40
CA GLY A 8 5.71 -2.84 11.79
C GLY A 8 6.08 -1.76 12.80
N LEU A 9 7.25 -1.12 12.61
CA LEU A 9 7.70 -0.03 13.49
C LEU A 9 6.76 1.19 13.41
N ARG A 10 6.23 1.48 12.22
CA ARG A 10 5.39 2.65 11.97
C ARG A 10 3.89 2.32 11.89
N ASN A 11 3.52 1.05 11.99
CA ASN A 11 2.15 0.56 11.85
C ASN A 11 1.46 1.10 10.58
N GLU A 12 2.17 1.05 9.46
CA GLU A 12 1.67 1.56 8.18
C GLU A 12 2.09 0.68 7.00
N ILE A 13 1.31 0.78 5.92
CA ILE A 13 1.66 0.27 4.60
C ILE A 13 1.99 1.47 3.72
N ARG A 14 3.12 1.42 3.03
CA ARG A 14 3.52 2.45 2.07
C ARG A 14 3.51 1.88 0.67
N LEU A 15 2.98 2.65 -0.26
CA LEU A 15 3.10 2.40 -1.69
C LEU A 15 4.02 3.44 -2.28
N PHE A 16 4.97 2.99 -3.09
CA PHE A 16 5.81 3.86 -3.90
C PHE A 16 5.69 3.44 -5.36
N PHE A 17 5.20 4.32 -6.21
CA PHE A 17 4.95 3.99 -7.61
C PHE A 17 5.22 5.17 -8.53
N GLN A 18 5.47 4.85 -9.80
CA GLN A 18 5.72 5.84 -10.84
C GLN A 18 4.56 5.85 -11.83
N THR A 19 3.98 7.02 -12.06
CA THR A 19 2.91 7.24 -13.04
C THR A 19 3.47 7.39 -14.46
N SER A 20 2.59 7.37 -15.46
CA SER A 20 2.99 7.42 -16.88
C SER A 20 3.73 8.69 -17.27
N ASP A 21 3.51 9.80 -16.56
CA ASP A 21 4.23 11.08 -16.70
C ASP A 21 5.56 11.09 -15.93
N GLN A 22 6.06 9.92 -15.54
CA GLN A 22 7.28 9.70 -14.76
C GLN A 22 7.30 10.34 -13.36
N ARG A 23 6.17 10.82 -12.85
CA ARG A 23 6.09 11.34 -11.47
C ARG A 23 6.12 10.19 -10.46
N GLN A 24 6.94 10.35 -9.43
CA GLN A 24 6.97 9.43 -8.29
C GLN A 24 5.84 9.82 -7.33
N GLN A 25 5.02 8.84 -6.97
CA GLN A 25 3.91 8.97 -6.03
C GLN A 25 4.19 8.12 -4.79
N ARG A 26 3.72 8.60 -3.65
CA ARG A 26 3.81 7.88 -2.38
C ARG A 26 2.50 7.97 -1.63
N GLU A 27 1.88 6.82 -1.39
CA GLU A 27 0.66 6.70 -0.59
C GLU A 27 0.97 5.96 0.71
N VAL A 28 0.37 6.40 1.82
CA VAL A 28 0.59 5.83 3.15
C VAL A 28 -0.75 5.50 3.78
N PHE A 29 -0.92 4.25 4.19
CA PHE A 29 -2.13 3.75 4.81
C PHE A 29 -1.84 3.32 6.26
N PRO A 30 -2.62 3.77 7.25
CA PRO A 30 -2.39 3.46 8.65
C PRO A 30 -2.91 2.06 9.00
N TYR A 31 -2.23 1.02 8.52
CA TYR A 31 -2.50 -0.39 8.81
C TYR A 31 -1.26 -1.08 9.37
N SER A 32 -1.43 -1.86 10.43
CA SER A 32 -0.40 -2.74 10.97
C SER A 32 -0.62 -4.16 10.48
N LEU A 33 0.28 -4.67 9.63
CA LEU A 33 0.26 -6.07 9.16
C LEU A 33 1.43 -6.90 9.68
N ALA A 34 2.43 -6.26 10.29
CA ALA A 34 3.62 -6.93 10.79
C ALA A 34 3.45 -7.32 12.27
N ASP A 35 2.30 -7.90 12.60
CA ASP A 35 1.87 -8.25 13.95
C ASP A 35 2.07 -9.74 14.28
N GLY A 36 2.51 -10.54 13.30
CA GLY A 36 2.72 -11.98 13.44
C GLY A 36 1.57 -12.86 12.92
N HIS A 37 0.50 -12.26 12.39
CA HIS A 37 -0.62 -12.98 11.78
C HIS A 37 -0.61 -12.90 10.26
N TRP A 38 -1.32 -13.83 9.62
CA TRP A 38 -1.57 -13.77 8.19
C TRP A 38 -2.69 -12.79 7.89
N HIS A 39 -2.42 -11.87 6.97
CA HIS A 39 -3.41 -10.92 6.45
C HIS A 39 -3.62 -11.13 4.95
N LYS A 40 -4.86 -10.93 4.49
CA LYS A 40 -5.16 -10.87 3.05
C LYS A 40 -5.13 -9.42 2.60
N VAL A 41 -4.28 -9.13 1.63
CA VAL A 41 -4.13 -7.78 1.05
C VAL A 41 -4.61 -7.80 -0.40
N SER A 42 -5.45 -6.84 -0.76
CA SER A 42 -5.81 -6.56 -2.16
C SER A 42 -5.53 -5.10 -2.47
N LEU A 43 -4.94 -4.86 -3.63
CA LEU A 43 -4.52 -3.54 -4.08
C LEU A 43 -5.02 -3.30 -5.50
N ALA A 44 -5.74 -2.20 -5.68
CA ALA A 44 -6.28 -1.79 -6.96
C ALA A 44 -5.80 -0.38 -7.33
N PHE A 45 -5.43 -0.20 -8.59
CA PHE A 45 -4.96 1.07 -9.15
C PHE A 45 -5.89 1.53 -10.26
N SER A 46 -6.10 2.84 -10.33
CA SER A 46 -6.70 3.52 -11.46
C SER A 46 -5.82 4.71 -11.88
N ALA A 47 -6.28 5.50 -12.85
CA ALA A 47 -5.55 6.70 -13.28
C ALA A 47 -5.41 7.76 -12.16
N THR A 48 -6.29 7.76 -11.17
CA THR A 48 -6.38 8.83 -10.15
C THR A 48 -6.49 8.33 -8.72
N GLN A 49 -6.73 7.04 -8.51
CA GLN A 49 -6.99 6.47 -7.20
C GLN A 49 -6.22 5.18 -6.99
N VAL A 50 -5.83 4.98 -5.73
CA VAL A 50 -5.30 3.73 -5.22
C VAL A 50 -6.21 3.26 -4.09
N VAL A 51 -6.65 2.02 -4.17
CA VAL A 51 -7.54 1.41 -3.17
C VAL A 51 -6.83 0.21 -2.56
N LEU A 52 -6.73 0.21 -1.25
CA LEU A 52 -6.15 -0.86 -0.46
C LEU A 52 -7.25 -1.49 0.40
N HIS A 53 -7.43 -2.80 0.27
CA HIS A 53 -8.31 -3.60 1.11
C HIS A 53 -7.50 -4.58 1.95
N ILE A 54 -7.86 -4.69 3.22
CA ILE A 54 -7.22 -5.56 4.21
C ILE A 54 -8.28 -6.47 4.82
N ASP A 55 -8.05 -7.78 4.77
CA ASP A 55 -8.93 -8.79 5.36
C ASP A 55 -10.39 -8.65 4.91
N CYS A 56 -10.56 -8.34 3.62
CA CYS A 56 -11.86 -8.13 2.96
C CYS A 56 -12.63 -6.87 3.39
N ASN A 57 -11.97 -5.91 4.04
CA ASN A 57 -12.49 -4.55 4.30
C ASN A 57 -11.81 -3.53 3.40
#